data_AF-A0A4Q6ED08-F1
#
_entry.id   AF-A0A4Q6ED08-F1
#
_cell.length_a   1.000
_cell.length_b   1.000
_cell.length_c   1.000
_cell.angle_alpha   90.00
_cell.angle_beta   90.00
_cell.angle_gamma   90.00
#
_symmetry.space_group_name_H-M   'P 1'
#
loop_
_entity.id
_entity.type
_entity.pdbx_description
1 polymer ?
#
loop_
_entity_poly.entity_id
_entity_poly.type
_entity_poly.pdbx_seq_one_letter_code
_entity_poly.pdbx_strand_id
1 'polypeptide(L)'
;MSNPLSPASHPNAPDADSGVRALINTRLVPEAFSQLAGNLAGYPFVKVVVDRANGAIHFLNNAAYPFHADYIAEALLGISSAEVDNKIDHYNRTFYFDPERRFYLGILSLHTRDDQRFFALETVEVDTMSLEMLRYFYEFVRGWIDPALPLLVKPANHFQEAMLGSVDAIEIPRILSHELFASSPYVVLNRGSTRGRIRTFANEADYVAHRHTLEWYDIIVMDKVPEDIPRLSGVINAQHTTPLSHINVLASGWQIPNAVQLGIFERIESQGLEGQWVEISAQPEAPELWLKKIERPAEADKPPAWRATKVKIEEPEIIDIPILPLSRLRMSDRSRYGTKAANLGELHRLLAIGSEKATGFYRVRRPPRANLLPYLAKALEVGPDADLDKEAIKFLRGLVHLPQGIAVPFSIQQRVFESSPKIQQAVGKLKMALELNARQVDALCVSLQQMVLAVRIPSEIIDLLDAQIARHLAGVSTFVVRSSSNAEDLENFSAAGIYESINKVSTADRIFESIKQVWSSLLSPRSVRLRQEAGISLDDVYMGVIIQEEIPSQMGGVLITTNPANRADFRNVYFNLSTTS
;
A
#
# COMPACT_ATOMS: atom_id res chain seq x y z
N MET A 1 42.04 -2.62 23.69
CA MET A 1 41.89 -3.91 24.39
C MET A 1 40.64 -3.79 25.25
N SER A 2 39.52 -4.23 24.69
CA SER A 2 38.18 -4.00 25.22
C SER A 2 37.41 -5.30 25.05
N ASN A 3 37.08 -5.90 26.20
CA ASN A 3 36.26 -7.08 26.35
C ASN A 3 34.88 -6.87 25.70
N PRO A 4 34.38 -7.78 24.84
CA PRO A 4 32.98 -7.76 24.44
C PRO A 4 32.10 -8.38 25.53
N LEU A 5 31.12 -7.60 25.99
CA LEU A 5 30.04 -8.02 26.88
C LEU A 5 29.21 -9.12 26.22
N SER A 6 29.02 -10.22 26.94
CA SER A 6 28.10 -11.32 26.59
C SER A 6 26.65 -10.84 26.49
N PRO A 7 25.83 -11.38 25.56
CA PRO A 7 24.40 -11.12 25.54
C PRO A 7 23.71 -11.81 26.73
N ALA A 8 22.82 -11.07 27.39
CA ALA A 8 21.99 -11.55 28.48
C ALA A 8 21.07 -12.70 28.02
N SER A 9 20.99 -13.74 28.84
CA SER A 9 20.11 -14.89 28.68
C SER A 9 18.63 -14.49 28.78
N HIS A 10 17.88 -14.73 27.72
CA HIS A 10 16.42 -14.69 27.74
C HIS A 10 15.86 -15.86 28.59
N PRO A 11 14.76 -15.65 29.33
CA PRO A 11 14.14 -16.69 30.15
C PRO A 11 13.43 -17.72 29.27
N ASN A 12 13.83 -18.98 29.43
CA ASN A 12 13.15 -20.23 29.06
C ASN A 12 12.18 -20.16 27.86
N ALA A 13 12.73 -20.42 26.67
CA ALA A 13 11.99 -21.08 25.61
C ALA A 13 11.45 -22.43 26.15
N PRO A 14 10.21 -22.82 25.84
CA PRO A 14 9.75 -24.17 26.15
C PRO A 14 10.64 -25.19 25.41
N ASP A 15 11.06 -26.23 26.12
CA ASP A 15 11.91 -27.32 25.64
C ASP A 15 11.56 -27.76 24.21
N ALA A 16 12.47 -27.49 23.28
CA ALA A 16 12.39 -27.92 21.89
C ALA A 16 13.11 -29.28 21.75
N ASP A 17 12.48 -30.38 22.13
CA ASP A 17 12.89 -31.71 21.68
C ASP A 17 11.70 -32.68 21.58
N SER A 18 10.83 -32.45 20.59
CA SER A 18 9.77 -33.40 20.20
C SER A 18 9.92 -33.88 18.75
N GLY A 19 11.16 -34.18 18.32
CA GLY A 19 11.58 -35.22 17.36
C GLY A 19 11.00 -35.36 15.93
N VAL A 20 9.87 -34.74 15.58
CA VAL A 20 9.19 -35.00 14.29
C VAL A 20 9.56 -33.96 13.24
N ARG A 21 10.39 -34.37 12.26
CA ARG A 21 10.82 -33.54 11.13
C ARG A 21 9.76 -33.40 10.03
N ALA A 22 9.02 -34.47 9.76
CA ALA A 22 7.90 -34.51 8.82
C ALA A 22 7.01 -35.72 9.14
N LEU A 23 5.71 -35.63 8.82
CA LEU A 23 4.82 -36.79 8.77
C LEU A 23 4.79 -37.34 7.35
N ILE A 24 5.11 -38.62 7.20
CA ILE A 24 5.23 -39.29 5.89
C ILE A 24 4.14 -40.35 5.80
N ASN A 25 3.38 -40.36 4.71
CA ASN A 25 2.35 -41.38 4.43
C ASN A 25 1.44 -41.67 5.63
N THR A 26 1.09 -40.61 6.36
CA THR A 26 0.23 -40.66 7.53
C THR A 26 -0.87 -39.63 7.34
N ARG A 27 -2.12 -39.99 7.63
CA ARG A 27 -3.25 -39.07 7.50
C ARG A 27 -3.06 -37.88 8.44
N LEU A 28 -3.19 -36.67 7.90
CA LEU A 28 -3.06 -35.43 8.65
C LEU A 28 -4.35 -35.14 9.42
N VAL A 29 -4.32 -35.40 10.73
CA VAL A 29 -5.39 -35.07 11.68
C VAL A 29 -5.15 -33.68 12.30
N PRO A 30 -6.17 -33.01 12.87
CA PRO A 30 -6.04 -31.64 13.40
C PRO A 30 -4.93 -31.45 14.44
N GLU A 31 -4.71 -32.43 15.31
CA GLU A 31 -3.65 -32.39 16.33
C GLU A 31 -2.26 -32.41 15.68
N ALA A 32 -2.08 -33.31 14.70
CA ALA A 32 -0.85 -33.42 13.92
C ALA A 32 -0.60 -32.16 13.07
N PHE A 33 -1.65 -31.60 12.46
CA PHE A 33 -1.57 -30.34 11.75
C PHE A 33 -1.06 -29.22 12.67
N SER A 34 -1.64 -29.09 13.86
CA SER A 34 -1.27 -28.05 14.82
C SER A 34 0.18 -28.15 15.29
N GLN A 35 0.75 -29.37 15.38
CA GLN A 35 2.15 -29.59 15.74
C GLN A 35 3.13 -29.24 14.61
N LEU A 36 2.74 -29.44 13.35
CA LEU A 36 3.59 -29.15 12.20
C LEU A 36 3.47 -27.70 11.70
N ALA A 37 2.35 -27.03 12.04
CA ALA A 37 1.95 -25.79 11.41
C ALA A 37 2.89 -24.61 11.71
N GLY A 38 3.16 -23.83 10.67
CA GLY A 38 3.58 -22.43 10.81
C GLY A 38 2.36 -21.50 10.79
N ASN A 39 2.62 -20.19 10.84
CA ASN A 39 1.59 -19.17 10.64
C ASN A 39 1.96 -18.31 9.43
N LEU A 40 1.01 -18.09 8.52
CA LEU A 40 1.15 -17.23 7.35
C LEU A 40 -0.07 -16.31 7.27
N ALA A 41 0.15 -15.00 7.38
CA ALA A 41 -0.91 -13.99 7.23
C ALA A 41 -2.15 -14.23 8.13
N GLY A 42 -1.92 -14.71 9.36
CA GLY A 42 -2.95 -14.90 10.38
C GLY A 42 -3.59 -16.29 10.40
N TYR A 43 -3.28 -17.17 9.45
CA TYR A 43 -3.81 -18.54 9.41
C TYR A 43 -2.69 -19.59 9.52
N PRO A 44 -2.95 -20.71 10.23
CA PRO A 44 -1.99 -21.79 10.35
C PRO A 44 -1.86 -22.56 9.03
N PHE A 45 -0.65 -22.99 8.69
CA PHE A 45 -0.38 -23.74 7.46
C PHE A 45 0.68 -24.83 7.66
N VAL A 46 0.58 -25.89 6.88
CA VAL A 46 1.56 -26.98 6.79
C VAL A 46 2.05 -27.10 5.35
N LYS A 47 3.36 -27.24 5.16
CA LYS A 47 3.94 -27.47 3.83
C LYS A 47 3.75 -28.93 3.42
N VAL A 48 3.39 -29.14 2.16
CA VAL A 48 3.14 -30.45 1.57
C VAL A 48 4.14 -30.70 0.44
N VAL A 49 4.75 -31.89 0.45
CA VAL A 49 5.52 -32.43 -0.68
C VAL A 49 4.87 -33.76 -1.09
N VAL A 50 4.53 -33.88 -2.37
CA VAL A 50 4.11 -35.14 -2.98
C VAL A 50 5.25 -35.63 -3.87
N ASP A 51 5.83 -36.78 -3.52
CA ASP A 51 6.87 -37.46 -4.28
C ASP A 51 6.23 -38.50 -5.20
N ARG A 52 6.07 -38.14 -6.48
CA ARG A 52 5.40 -38.98 -7.48
C ARG A 52 6.14 -40.28 -7.75
N ALA A 53 7.47 -40.26 -7.70
CA ALA A 53 8.27 -41.43 -8.02
C ALA A 53 8.07 -42.54 -6.99
N ASN A 54 7.84 -42.18 -5.73
CA ASN A 54 7.65 -43.11 -4.62
C ASN A 54 6.19 -43.25 -4.18
N GLY A 55 5.27 -42.48 -4.78
CA GLY A 55 3.86 -42.43 -4.36
C GLY A 55 3.70 -42.01 -2.90
N ALA A 56 4.52 -41.05 -2.44
CA ALA A 56 4.56 -40.64 -1.04
C ALA A 56 4.10 -39.19 -0.82
N ILE A 57 3.44 -38.94 0.31
CA ILE A 57 3.13 -37.59 0.80
C ILE A 57 3.97 -37.29 2.05
N HIS A 58 4.41 -36.04 2.15
CA HIS A 58 5.19 -35.53 3.27
C HIS A 58 4.56 -34.22 3.75
N PHE A 59 4.14 -34.17 5.01
CA PHE A 59 3.72 -32.97 5.70
C PHE A 59 4.88 -32.48 6.57
N LEU A 60 5.46 -31.34 6.21
CA LEU A 60 6.71 -30.88 6.81
C LEU A 60 6.43 -30.11 8.10
N ASN A 61 7.29 -30.32 9.10
CA ASN A 61 7.32 -29.46 10.27
C ASN A 61 7.93 -28.10 9.89
N ASN A 62 7.13 -27.03 9.96
CA ASN A 62 7.57 -25.70 9.56
C ASN A 62 8.75 -25.17 10.40
N ALA A 63 8.84 -25.56 11.68
CA ALA A 63 9.95 -25.17 12.55
C ALA A 63 11.27 -25.86 12.16
N ALA A 64 11.20 -27.06 11.59
CA ALA A 64 12.38 -27.79 11.12
C ALA A 64 12.81 -27.38 9.71
N TYR A 65 11.85 -27.14 8.80
CA TYR A 65 12.10 -26.83 7.39
C TYR A 65 11.38 -25.55 6.93
N PRO A 66 12.09 -24.41 6.92
CA PRO A 66 11.54 -23.14 6.44
C PRO A 66 11.16 -23.16 4.94
N PHE A 67 11.84 -23.96 4.11
CA PHE A 67 11.55 -24.09 2.67
C PHE A 67 11.38 -25.55 2.24
N HIS A 68 10.55 -25.82 1.22
CA HIS A 68 10.42 -27.15 0.62
C HIS A 68 11.75 -27.66 0.06
N ALA A 69 12.53 -26.76 -0.55
CA ALA A 69 13.81 -27.08 -1.17
C ALA A 69 14.81 -27.68 -0.16
N ASP A 70 14.84 -27.15 1.06
CA ASP A 70 15.73 -27.65 2.13
C ASP A 70 15.39 -29.10 2.48
N TYR A 71 14.10 -29.40 2.66
CA TYR A 71 13.63 -30.75 2.96
C TYR A 71 13.89 -31.72 1.82
N ILE A 72 13.59 -31.33 0.58
CA ILE A 72 13.81 -32.18 -0.59
C ILE A 72 15.29 -32.47 -0.76
N ALA A 73 16.14 -31.46 -0.65
CA ALA A 73 17.58 -31.62 -0.78
C ALA A 73 18.14 -32.53 0.30
N GLU A 74 17.91 -32.22 1.58
CA GLU A 74 18.48 -32.98 2.70
C GLU A 74 17.87 -34.39 2.78
N ALA A 75 16.54 -34.48 2.85
CA ALA A 75 15.86 -35.71 3.24
C ALA A 75 15.52 -36.63 2.06
N LEU A 76 15.35 -36.09 0.84
CA LEU A 76 14.91 -36.88 -0.33
C LEU A 76 16.01 -37.09 -1.38
N LEU A 77 16.96 -36.16 -1.48
CA LEU A 77 18.05 -36.21 -2.47
C LEU A 77 19.44 -36.43 -1.86
N GLY A 78 19.62 -36.25 -0.55
CA GLY A 78 20.91 -36.37 0.13
C GLY A 78 21.92 -35.27 -0.25
N ILE A 79 21.43 -34.09 -0.60
CA ILE A 79 22.21 -32.94 -1.07
C ILE A 79 22.34 -31.91 0.06
N SER A 80 23.53 -31.32 0.22
CA SER A 80 23.77 -30.30 1.23
C SER A 80 23.12 -28.95 0.88
N SER A 81 22.69 -28.18 1.87
CA SER A 81 22.10 -26.84 1.67
C SER A 81 23.04 -25.88 0.91
N ALA A 82 24.34 -25.98 1.13
CA ALA A 82 25.33 -25.16 0.43
C ALA A 82 25.38 -25.45 -1.09
N GLU A 83 25.13 -26.69 -1.51
CA GLU A 83 25.02 -27.02 -2.93
C GLU A 83 23.70 -26.52 -3.54
N VAL A 84 22.60 -26.60 -2.79
CA VAL A 84 21.31 -26.05 -3.20
C VAL A 84 21.42 -24.55 -3.44
N ASP A 85 22.02 -23.81 -2.51
CA ASP A 85 22.21 -22.37 -2.63
C ASP A 85 23.03 -21.99 -3.88
N ASN A 86 24.08 -22.76 -4.17
CA ASN A 86 24.93 -22.56 -5.33
C ASN A 86 24.22 -22.86 -6.67
N LYS A 87 23.19 -23.71 -6.66
CA LYS A 87 22.46 -24.15 -7.87
C LYS A 87 20.96 -23.88 -7.78
N ILE A 88 20.56 -22.87 -7.01
CA ILE A 88 19.16 -22.65 -6.65
C ILE A 88 18.25 -22.45 -7.85
N ASP A 89 18.74 -21.81 -8.93
CA ASP A 89 18.00 -21.63 -10.18
C ASP A 89 17.71 -22.98 -10.87
N HIS A 90 18.66 -23.91 -10.85
CA HIS A 90 18.48 -25.24 -11.42
C HIS A 90 17.45 -26.04 -10.63
N TYR A 91 17.55 -26.04 -9.29
CA TYR A 91 16.57 -26.73 -8.44
C TYR A 91 15.17 -26.12 -8.54
N ASN A 92 15.06 -24.79 -8.57
CA ASN A 92 13.77 -24.14 -8.79
C ASN A 92 13.18 -24.57 -10.13
N ARG A 93 13.99 -24.65 -11.20
CA ARG A 93 13.56 -25.15 -12.51
C ARG A 93 13.00 -26.57 -12.42
N THR A 94 13.70 -27.48 -11.76
CA THR A 94 13.26 -28.88 -11.64
C THR A 94 12.06 -29.06 -10.70
N PHE A 95 11.91 -28.20 -9.69
CA PHE A 95 10.84 -28.31 -8.68
C PHE A 95 9.55 -27.59 -9.04
N TYR A 96 9.60 -26.48 -9.79
CA TYR A 96 8.42 -25.64 -10.05
C TYR A 96 8.04 -25.52 -11.52
N PHE A 97 8.99 -25.72 -12.44
CA PHE A 97 8.82 -25.39 -13.86
C PHE A 97 8.85 -26.60 -14.80
N ASP A 98 9.51 -27.69 -14.43
CA ASP A 98 9.59 -28.90 -15.25
C ASP A 98 8.21 -29.59 -15.32
N PRO A 99 7.67 -29.88 -16.52
CA PRO A 99 6.39 -30.58 -16.68
C PRO A 99 6.45 -32.04 -16.19
N GLU A 100 7.61 -32.68 -16.25
CA GLU A 100 7.83 -34.07 -15.82
C GLU A 100 8.37 -34.15 -14.39
N ARG A 101 8.24 -33.06 -13.61
CA ARG A 101 8.80 -32.98 -12.27
C ARG A 101 8.30 -34.09 -11.35
N ARG A 102 9.24 -34.60 -10.55
CA ARG A 102 9.01 -35.63 -9.53
C ARG A 102 8.20 -35.11 -8.34
N PHE A 103 8.47 -33.89 -7.91
CA PHE A 103 7.90 -33.33 -6.68
C PHE A 103 6.82 -32.31 -6.97
N TYR A 104 5.66 -32.49 -6.36
CA TYR A 104 4.58 -31.51 -6.34
C TYR A 104 4.52 -30.84 -4.99
N LEU A 105 4.60 -29.51 -4.98
CA LEU A 105 4.85 -28.70 -3.80
C LEU A 105 3.68 -27.75 -3.57
N GLY A 106 3.28 -27.65 -2.31
CA GLY A 106 2.26 -26.69 -1.91
C GLY A 106 2.19 -26.50 -0.40
N ILE A 107 1.20 -25.75 0.04
CA ILE A 107 0.85 -25.60 1.43
C ILE A 107 -0.64 -25.89 1.63
N LEU A 108 -0.97 -26.49 2.77
CA LEU A 108 -2.32 -26.62 3.28
C LEU A 108 -2.51 -25.59 4.38
N SER A 109 -3.37 -24.61 4.15
CA SER A 109 -3.77 -23.64 5.17
C SER A 109 -5.15 -24.00 5.73
N LEU A 110 -5.31 -23.90 7.05
CA LEU A 110 -6.60 -24.16 7.71
C LEU A 110 -7.31 -22.84 7.95
N HIS A 111 -8.52 -22.73 7.40
CA HIS A 111 -9.37 -21.54 7.48
C HIS A 111 -10.66 -21.85 8.22
N THR A 112 -11.29 -20.81 8.76
CA THR A 112 -12.61 -20.88 9.39
C THR A 112 -13.50 -19.80 8.80
N ARG A 113 -14.69 -20.17 8.33
CA ARG A 113 -15.72 -19.24 7.84
C ARG A 113 -17.08 -19.70 8.34
N ASP A 114 -17.85 -18.81 8.96
CA ASP A 114 -19.18 -19.11 9.51
C ASP A 114 -19.18 -20.37 10.42
N ASP A 115 -18.21 -20.45 11.32
CA ASP A 115 -17.93 -21.60 12.21
C ASP A 115 -17.60 -22.93 11.50
N GLN A 116 -17.44 -22.94 10.18
CA GLN A 116 -17.01 -24.09 9.40
C GLN A 116 -15.52 -24.02 9.09
N ARG A 117 -14.79 -25.08 9.43
CA ARG A 117 -13.37 -25.23 9.11
C ARG A 117 -13.16 -25.91 7.77
N PHE A 118 -12.20 -25.45 7.00
CA PHE A 118 -11.80 -26.06 5.72
C PHE A 118 -10.31 -25.86 5.45
N PHE A 119 -9.74 -26.75 4.65
CA PHE A 119 -8.38 -26.59 4.14
C PHE A 119 -8.38 -25.89 2.78
N ALA A 120 -7.43 -24.98 2.59
CA ALA A 120 -7.07 -24.46 1.29
C ALA A 120 -5.69 -25.00 0.88
N LEU A 121 -5.63 -25.69 -0.26
CA LEU A 121 -4.40 -26.16 -0.90
C LEU A 121 -3.95 -25.13 -1.94
N GLU A 122 -2.73 -24.64 -1.82
CA GLU A 122 -2.14 -23.71 -2.78
C GLU A 122 -0.70 -24.10 -3.11
N THR A 123 -0.27 -23.81 -4.35
CA THR A 123 1.14 -23.90 -4.74
C THR A 123 1.86 -22.59 -4.41
N VAL A 124 3.16 -22.51 -4.67
CA VAL A 124 3.84 -21.21 -4.67
C VAL A 124 3.42 -20.39 -5.90
N GLU A 125 3.49 -19.07 -5.79
CA GLU A 125 3.02 -18.11 -6.81
C GLU A 125 3.68 -18.32 -8.19
N VAL A 126 4.95 -18.72 -8.22
CA VAL A 126 5.72 -18.95 -9.46
C VAL A 126 5.51 -20.33 -10.08
N ASP A 127 4.76 -21.22 -9.43
CA ASP A 127 4.62 -22.60 -9.85
C ASP A 127 3.79 -22.73 -11.14
N THR A 128 4.25 -23.58 -12.07
CA THR A 128 3.61 -23.78 -13.39
C THR A 128 2.91 -25.13 -13.52
N MET A 129 2.38 -25.72 -12.43
CA MET A 129 1.58 -26.95 -12.51
C MET A 129 0.47 -26.76 -13.53
N SER A 130 0.38 -27.69 -14.48
CA SER A 130 -0.74 -27.73 -15.42
C SER A 130 -2.02 -28.16 -14.70
N LEU A 131 -3.16 -28.05 -15.39
CA LEU A 131 -4.44 -28.51 -14.84
C LEU A 131 -4.42 -29.99 -14.44
N GLU A 132 -3.76 -30.85 -15.23
CA GLU A 132 -3.62 -32.27 -14.93
C GLU A 132 -2.77 -32.50 -13.67
N MET A 133 -1.68 -31.74 -13.52
CA MET A 133 -0.82 -31.81 -12.35
C MET A 133 -1.55 -31.33 -11.09
N LEU A 134 -2.28 -30.21 -11.17
CA LEU A 134 -3.08 -29.68 -10.06
C LEU A 134 -4.18 -30.65 -9.64
N ARG A 135 -4.85 -31.29 -10.61
CA ARG A 135 -5.85 -32.32 -10.34
C ARG A 135 -5.26 -33.51 -9.60
N TYR A 136 -4.17 -34.07 -10.11
CA TYR A 136 -3.46 -35.15 -9.43
C TYR A 136 -3.03 -34.73 -8.02
N PHE A 137 -2.46 -33.53 -7.88
CA PHE A 137 -2.00 -33.01 -6.59
C PHE A 137 -3.16 -32.88 -5.59
N TYR A 138 -4.28 -32.30 -6.02
CA TYR A 138 -5.50 -32.18 -5.22
C TYR A 138 -6.04 -33.54 -4.79
N GLU A 139 -6.25 -34.47 -5.73
CA GLU A 139 -6.80 -35.80 -5.45
C GLU A 139 -5.89 -36.59 -4.51
N PHE A 140 -4.58 -36.54 -4.75
CA PHE A 140 -3.60 -37.23 -3.93
C PHE A 140 -3.63 -36.68 -2.49
N VAL A 141 -3.55 -35.36 -2.32
CA VAL A 141 -3.60 -34.72 -0.99
C VAL A 141 -4.92 -35.00 -0.29
N ARG A 142 -6.05 -34.96 -1.01
CA ARG A 142 -7.40 -35.23 -0.48
C ARG A 142 -7.50 -36.61 0.19
N GLY A 143 -6.78 -37.62 -0.31
CA GLY A 143 -6.73 -38.95 0.27
C GLY A 143 -6.03 -39.03 1.65
N TRP A 144 -5.21 -38.03 1.97
CA TRP A 144 -4.35 -38.00 3.16
C TRP A 144 -4.77 -37.00 4.23
N ILE A 145 -5.90 -36.32 4.07
CA ILE A 145 -6.44 -35.37 5.07
C ILE A 145 -7.82 -35.83 5.58
N ASP A 146 -8.24 -35.30 6.72
CA ASP A 146 -9.53 -35.64 7.35
C ASP A 146 -10.72 -35.42 6.40
N PRO A 147 -11.47 -36.48 6.01
CA PRO A 147 -12.62 -36.37 5.09
C PRO A 147 -13.75 -35.48 5.60
N ALA A 148 -13.82 -35.18 6.90
CA ALA A 148 -14.82 -34.28 7.46
C ALA A 148 -14.54 -32.80 7.15
N LEU A 149 -13.29 -32.44 6.83
CA LEU A 149 -12.90 -31.07 6.48
C LEU A 149 -12.91 -30.90 4.96
N PRO A 150 -13.66 -29.94 4.39
CA PRO A 150 -13.57 -29.61 2.97
C PRO A 150 -12.14 -29.24 2.58
N LEU A 151 -11.74 -29.61 1.36
CA LEU A 151 -10.48 -29.18 0.75
C LEU A 151 -10.80 -28.37 -0.48
N LEU A 152 -10.35 -27.12 -0.50
CA LEU A 152 -10.50 -26.21 -1.62
C LEU A 152 -9.11 -25.95 -2.22
N VAL A 153 -9.02 -25.86 -3.54
CA VAL A 153 -7.81 -25.38 -4.23
C VAL A 153 -7.88 -23.87 -4.33
N LYS A 154 -6.85 -23.19 -3.83
CA LYS A 154 -6.68 -21.76 -4.04
C LYS A 154 -5.66 -21.55 -5.17
N PRO A 155 -6.07 -20.98 -6.31
CA PRO A 155 -5.14 -20.68 -7.40
C PRO A 155 -4.04 -19.73 -6.91
N ALA A 156 -2.78 -20.10 -7.13
CA ALA A 156 -1.65 -19.29 -6.66
C ALA A 156 -1.34 -18.10 -7.57
N ASN A 157 -1.80 -18.13 -8.82
CA ASN A 157 -1.58 -17.11 -9.84
C ASN A 157 -2.71 -17.10 -10.88
N HIS A 158 -2.74 -16.06 -11.73
CA HIS A 158 -3.79 -15.89 -12.75
C HIS A 158 -3.84 -17.03 -13.79
N PHE A 159 -2.70 -17.67 -14.07
CA PHE A 159 -2.66 -18.80 -15.00
C PHE A 159 -3.44 -20.00 -14.42
N GLN A 160 -3.20 -20.35 -13.15
CA GLN A 160 -3.96 -21.38 -12.47
C GLN A 160 -5.43 -21.00 -12.28
N GLU A 161 -5.72 -19.72 -12.01
CA GLU A 161 -7.09 -19.22 -11.88
C GLU A 161 -7.88 -19.42 -13.19
N ALA A 162 -7.29 -19.04 -14.33
CA ALA A 162 -7.89 -19.22 -15.64
C ALA A 162 -8.07 -20.71 -15.99
N MET A 163 -7.06 -21.56 -15.73
CA MET A 163 -7.13 -23.00 -15.97
C MET A 163 -8.20 -23.69 -15.11
N LEU A 164 -8.26 -23.37 -13.82
CA LEU A 164 -9.28 -23.93 -12.94
C LEU A 164 -10.65 -23.37 -13.32
N GLY A 165 -10.73 -22.13 -13.82
CA GLY A 165 -11.92 -21.48 -14.37
C GLY A 165 -12.72 -22.34 -15.36
N SER A 166 -12.03 -23.15 -16.17
CA SER A 166 -12.66 -24.03 -17.17
C SER A 166 -13.10 -25.40 -16.64
N VAL A 167 -12.88 -25.67 -15.35
CA VAL A 167 -13.24 -26.92 -14.66
C VAL A 167 -14.41 -26.70 -13.71
N ASP A 168 -15.26 -27.72 -13.59
CA ASP A 168 -16.39 -27.71 -12.65
C ASP A 168 -15.87 -27.67 -11.20
N ALA A 169 -16.46 -26.79 -10.39
CA ALA A 169 -16.12 -26.65 -8.97
C ALA A 169 -16.49 -27.89 -8.15
N ILE A 170 -17.35 -28.78 -8.67
CA ILE A 170 -17.64 -30.08 -8.04
C ILE A 170 -16.42 -31.00 -8.13
N GLU A 171 -15.69 -30.93 -9.24
CA GLU A 171 -14.53 -31.78 -9.51
C GLU A 171 -13.29 -31.30 -8.75
N ILE A 172 -13.02 -30.00 -8.83
CA ILE A 172 -11.97 -29.34 -8.05
C ILE A 172 -12.61 -28.16 -7.31
N PRO A 173 -13.09 -28.38 -6.07
CA PRO A 173 -13.56 -27.31 -5.21
C PRO A 173 -12.47 -26.24 -5.07
N ARG A 174 -12.86 -24.97 -5.13
CA ARG A 174 -11.92 -23.84 -5.19
C ARG A 174 -12.34 -22.67 -4.33
N ILE A 175 -11.37 -21.85 -3.99
CA ILE A 175 -11.58 -20.56 -3.31
C ILE A 175 -10.58 -19.53 -3.82
N LEU A 176 -11.04 -18.32 -4.13
CA LEU A 176 -10.18 -17.26 -4.62
C LEU A 176 -9.49 -16.53 -3.46
N SER A 177 -8.33 -15.94 -3.76
CA SER A 177 -7.55 -15.21 -2.75
C SER A 177 -8.38 -14.14 -2.03
N HIS A 178 -9.21 -13.38 -2.76
CA HIS A 178 -10.04 -12.33 -2.16
C HIS A 178 -11.14 -12.89 -1.24
N GLU A 179 -11.66 -14.09 -1.53
CA GLU A 179 -12.63 -14.78 -0.67
C GLU A 179 -11.98 -15.24 0.65
N LEU A 180 -10.73 -15.71 0.58
CA LEU A 180 -9.94 -16.03 1.78
C LEU A 180 -9.59 -14.78 2.59
N PHE A 181 -9.14 -13.72 1.92
CA PHE A 181 -8.86 -12.43 2.57
C PHE A 181 -10.08 -11.88 3.30
N ALA A 182 -11.28 -12.02 2.72
CA ALA A 182 -12.53 -11.61 3.35
C ALA A 182 -12.98 -12.51 4.53
N SER A 183 -12.31 -13.65 4.75
CA SER A 183 -12.59 -14.56 5.86
C SER A 183 -11.58 -14.53 7.00
N SER A 184 -10.43 -13.85 6.83
CA SER A 184 -9.39 -13.86 7.88
C SER A 184 -9.82 -13.01 9.07
N PRO A 185 -9.88 -13.55 10.30
CA PRO A 185 -10.28 -12.78 11.47
C PRO A 185 -9.27 -11.69 11.84
N TYR A 186 -8.04 -11.78 11.33
CA TYR A 186 -6.97 -10.84 11.61
C TYR A 186 -6.11 -10.60 10.36
N VAL A 187 -5.89 -9.32 10.01
CA VAL A 187 -5.05 -8.91 8.88
C VAL A 187 -4.18 -7.73 9.29
N VAL A 188 -2.87 -7.87 9.17
CA VAL A 188 -1.93 -6.75 9.40
C VAL A 188 -1.80 -5.91 8.14
N LEU A 189 -2.23 -4.64 8.24
CA LEU A 189 -2.14 -3.68 7.13
C LEU A 189 -0.84 -2.87 7.22
N ASN A 190 -0.47 -2.45 8.44
CA ASN A 190 0.82 -1.88 8.78
C ASN A 190 1.30 -2.46 10.11
N ARG A 191 2.46 -3.12 10.10
CA ARG A 191 3.04 -3.72 11.30
C ARG A 191 3.48 -2.65 12.29
N GLY A 192 3.50 -3.01 13.57
CA GLY A 192 4.06 -2.16 14.60
C GLY A 192 3.53 -2.47 15.98
N SER A 193 4.09 -1.79 16.97
CA SER A 193 3.61 -1.84 18.35
C SER A 193 3.51 -0.42 18.88
N THR A 194 2.50 -0.17 19.70
CA THR A 194 2.25 1.16 20.27
C THR A 194 1.56 1.03 21.61
N ARG A 195 1.62 2.11 22.39
CA ARG A 195 0.88 2.28 23.63
C ARG A 195 -0.05 3.46 23.45
N GLY A 196 -1.30 3.30 23.85
CA GLY A 196 -2.30 4.32 23.63
C GLY A 196 -3.60 4.06 24.37
N ARG A 197 -4.51 5.04 24.32
CA ARG A 197 -5.83 4.92 24.92
C ARG A 197 -6.83 4.46 23.86
N ILE A 198 -7.55 3.36 24.12
CA ILE A 198 -8.56 2.82 23.19
C ILE A 198 -9.76 3.77 23.13
N ARG A 199 -10.21 4.05 21.91
CA ARG A 199 -11.43 4.82 21.60
C ARG A 199 -12.23 4.10 20.54
N THR A 200 -13.41 3.61 20.89
CA THR A 200 -14.35 2.98 19.94
C THR A 200 -15.32 4.02 19.38
N PHE A 201 -15.66 3.86 18.10
CA PHE A 201 -16.76 4.61 17.48
C PHE A 201 -17.63 3.65 16.67
N ALA A 202 -18.93 3.68 16.94
CA ALA A 202 -19.86 2.73 16.33
C ALA A 202 -20.06 2.99 14.82
N ASN A 203 -19.94 4.26 14.40
CA ASN A 203 -20.09 4.67 13.01
C ASN A 203 -19.40 6.02 12.76
N GLU A 204 -19.38 6.45 11.50
CA GLU A 204 -18.75 7.72 11.09
C GLU A 204 -19.41 8.95 11.73
N ALA A 205 -20.74 8.95 11.93
CA ALA A 205 -21.42 10.09 12.54
C ALA A 205 -21.01 10.27 14.01
N ASP A 206 -20.89 9.17 14.75
CA ASP A 206 -20.39 9.14 16.13
C ASP A 206 -18.93 9.63 16.20
N TYR A 207 -18.08 9.14 15.30
CA TYR A 207 -16.71 9.64 15.16
C TYR A 207 -16.66 11.15 14.92
N VAL A 208 -17.41 11.68 13.95
CA VAL A 208 -17.41 13.11 13.63
C VAL A 208 -17.85 13.96 14.83
N ALA A 209 -18.88 13.53 15.56
CA ALA A 209 -19.38 14.24 16.74
C ALA A 209 -18.33 14.31 17.86
N HIS A 210 -17.56 13.23 18.06
CA HIS A 210 -16.63 13.10 19.19
C HIS A 210 -15.16 13.29 18.81
N ARG A 211 -14.82 13.53 17.54
CA ARG A 211 -13.41 13.62 17.07
C ARG A 211 -12.59 14.66 17.83
N HIS A 212 -13.24 15.74 18.27
CA HIS A 212 -12.60 16.84 18.99
C HIS A 212 -12.07 16.43 20.38
N THR A 213 -12.43 15.22 20.85
CA THR A 213 -11.97 14.64 22.12
C THR A 213 -10.76 13.71 21.94
N LEU A 214 -10.34 13.46 20.69
CA LEU A 214 -9.21 12.60 20.39
C LEU A 214 -7.90 13.30 20.70
N GLU A 215 -6.96 12.52 21.22
CA GLU A 215 -5.58 12.93 21.48
C GLU A 215 -4.61 12.10 20.65
N TRP A 216 -3.39 12.60 20.47
CA TRP A 216 -2.34 11.97 19.66
C TRP A 216 -2.00 10.53 20.07
N TYR A 217 -2.22 10.18 21.34
CA TYR A 217 -1.96 8.85 21.89
C TYR A 217 -3.14 7.90 21.75
N ASP A 218 -4.28 8.35 21.21
CA ASP A 218 -5.44 7.49 21.09
C ASP A 218 -5.23 6.42 19.99
N ILE A 219 -5.84 5.26 20.22
CA ILE A 219 -5.95 4.15 19.27
C ILE A 219 -7.43 4.03 18.94
N ILE A 220 -7.80 4.28 17.68
CA ILE A 220 -9.20 4.25 17.26
C ILE A 220 -9.61 2.86 16.79
N VAL A 221 -10.85 2.50 17.10
CA VAL A 221 -11.47 1.24 16.69
C VAL A 221 -12.80 1.54 16.03
N MET A 222 -12.93 1.15 14.76
CA MET A 222 -14.10 1.44 13.93
C MET A 222 -14.34 0.31 12.94
N ASP A 223 -15.58 0.10 12.49
CA ASP A 223 -15.89 -0.80 11.37
C ASP A 223 -15.07 -0.44 10.14
N LYS A 224 -15.20 0.82 9.71
CA LYS A 224 -14.44 1.40 8.62
C LYS A 224 -13.96 2.78 9.05
N VAL A 225 -12.65 2.97 9.02
CA VAL A 225 -12.02 4.22 9.41
C VAL A 225 -12.20 5.25 8.29
N PRO A 226 -12.75 6.44 8.58
CA PRO A 226 -12.95 7.49 7.57
C PRO A 226 -11.60 8.03 7.11
N GLU A 227 -11.54 8.61 5.91
CA GLU A 227 -10.26 9.12 5.37
C GLU A 227 -9.70 10.34 6.15
N ASP A 228 -10.54 11.01 6.94
CA ASP A 228 -10.19 12.21 7.70
C ASP A 228 -9.96 11.91 9.18
N ILE A 229 -8.88 11.18 9.50
CA ILE A 229 -8.43 10.97 10.87
C ILE A 229 -7.25 11.88 11.24
N PRO A 230 -7.21 12.42 12.48
CA PRO A 230 -6.01 13.10 12.97
C PRO A 230 -4.87 12.10 13.11
N ARG A 231 -3.65 12.59 13.31
CA ARG A 231 -2.51 11.72 13.61
C ARG A 231 -2.67 11.09 15.00
N LEU A 232 -2.82 9.77 15.02
CA LEU A 232 -3.10 8.94 16.19
C LEU A 232 -1.94 7.98 16.47
N SER A 233 -2.01 7.19 17.55
CA SER A 233 -0.99 6.20 17.90
C SER A 233 -1.22 4.84 17.24
N GLY A 234 -2.45 4.52 16.79
CA GLY A 234 -2.79 3.25 16.15
C GLY A 234 -4.22 3.23 15.60
N VAL A 235 -4.49 2.27 14.70
CA VAL A 235 -5.78 2.10 14.04
C VAL A 235 -6.18 0.62 14.03
N ILE A 236 -7.42 0.31 14.40
CA ILE A 236 -7.98 -1.05 14.34
C ILE A 236 -9.30 -1.00 13.56
N ASN A 237 -9.39 -1.77 12.49
CA ASN A 237 -10.59 -1.90 11.66
C ASN A 237 -11.34 -3.16 12.12
N ALA A 238 -12.63 -3.04 12.44
CA ALA A 238 -13.47 -4.17 12.80
C ALA A 238 -14.02 -4.92 11.58
N GLN A 239 -13.89 -4.33 10.37
CA GLN A 239 -14.22 -4.97 9.09
C GLN A 239 -13.02 -4.96 8.14
N HIS A 240 -13.09 -5.83 7.13
CA HIS A 240 -12.07 -5.90 6.08
C HIS A 240 -11.96 -4.58 5.31
N THR A 241 -10.71 -4.14 5.13
CA THR A 241 -10.34 -3.03 4.26
C THR A 241 -9.15 -3.42 3.42
N THR A 242 -8.92 -2.71 2.31
CA THR A 242 -7.83 -3.03 1.40
C THR A 242 -6.49 -2.57 1.99
N PRO A 243 -5.41 -3.37 1.84
CA PRO A 243 -4.04 -2.94 2.20
C PRO A 243 -3.56 -1.70 1.43
N LEU A 244 -4.23 -1.37 0.33
CA LEU A 244 -3.94 -0.23 -0.54
C LEU A 244 -4.86 0.96 -0.25
N SER A 245 -5.64 0.92 0.84
CA SER A 245 -6.47 2.05 1.28
C SER A 245 -5.61 3.26 1.65
N HIS A 246 -6.15 4.47 1.43
CA HIS A 246 -5.49 5.72 1.82
C HIS A 246 -5.10 5.72 3.31
N ILE A 247 -5.93 5.14 4.18
CA ILE A 247 -5.63 5.00 5.60
C ILE A 247 -4.38 4.17 5.85
N ASN A 248 -4.15 3.09 5.10
CA ASN A 248 -2.94 2.31 5.28
C ASN A 248 -1.68 3.07 4.84
N VAL A 249 -1.78 3.88 3.78
CA VAL A 249 -0.69 4.75 3.35
C VAL A 249 -0.36 5.79 4.44
N LEU A 250 -1.38 6.40 5.06
CA LEU A 250 -1.20 7.32 6.18
C LEU A 250 -0.56 6.63 7.39
N ALA A 251 -1.09 5.47 7.80
CA ALA A 251 -0.55 4.71 8.92
C ALA A 251 0.92 4.30 8.70
N SER A 252 1.27 3.90 7.48
CA SER A 252 2.66 3.63 7.07
C SER A 252 3.54 4.87 7.15
N GLY A 253 3.05 6.03 6.69
CA GLY A 253 3.75 7.31 6.77
C GLY A 253 3.95 7.79 8.21
N TRP A 254 2.99 7.55 9.09
CA TRP A 254 3.07 7.89 10.51
C TRP A 254 3.82 6.87 11.35
N GLN A 255 4.12 5.70 10.77
CA GLN A 255 4.76 4.56 11.42
C GLN A 255 3.96 4.01 12.61
N ILE A 256 2.63 3.91 12.45
CA ILE A 256 1.72 3.42 13.48
C ILE A 256 1.10 2.07 13.09
N PRO A 257 0.83 1.16 14.05
CA PRO A 257 0.16 -0.09 13.73
C PRO A 257 -1.25 0.14 13.16
N ASN A 258 -1.57 -0.60 12.10
CA ASN A 258 -2.88 -0.63 11.46
C ASN A 258 -3.24 -2.09 11.15
N ALA A 259 -4.37 -2.56 11.66
CA ALA A 259 -4.81 -3.94 11.44
C ALA A 259 -6.33 -4.04 11.27
N VAL A 260 -6.78 -5.11 10.64
CA VAL A 260 -8.15 -5.61 10.72
C VAL A 260 -8.18 -6.65 11.84
N GLN A 261 -9.15 -6.56 12.74
CA GLN A 261 -9.44 -7.57 13.75
C GLN A 261 -10.96 -7.72 13.83
N LEU A 262 -11.51 -8.80 13.28
CA LEU A 262 -12.92 -9.13 13.44
C LEU A 262 -13.20 -9.47 14.91
N GLY A 263 -14.38 -9.08 15.39
CA GLY A 263 -14.79 -9.28 16.79
C GLY A 263 -14.11 -8.36 17.81
N ILE A 264 -13.44 -7.29 17.35
CA ILE A 264 -12.68 -6.40 18.25
C ILE A 264 -13.59 -5.61 19.19
N PHE A 265 -14.82 -5.25 18.77
CA PHE A 265 -15.75 -4.51 19.62
C PHE A 265 -16.17 -5.33 20.84
N GLU A 266 -16.54 -6.59 20.63
CA GLU A 266 -16.90 -7.55 21.68
C GLU A 266 -15.72 -7.81 22.62
N ARG A 267 -14.50 -7.89 22.07
CA ARG A 267 -13.27 -8.03 22.87
C ARG A 267 -13.01 -6.81 23.76
N ILE A 268 -13.23 -5.59 23.24
CA ILE A 268 -13.06 -4.35 24.00
C ILE A 268 -14.11 -4.22 25.10
N GLU A 269 -15.36 -4.53 24.79
CA GLU A 269 -16.47 -4.49 25.74
C GLU A 269 -16.28 -5.52 26.87
N SER A 270 -16.03 -6.79 26.53
CA SER A 270 -15.86 -7.87 27.52
C SER A 270 -14.67 -7.66 28.47
N GLN A 271 -13.62 -6.98 28.01
CA GLN A 271 -12.45 -6.65 28.82
C GLN A 271 -12.51 -5.26 29.46
N GLY A 272 -13.58 -4.49 29.23
CA GLY A 272 -13.76 -3.14 29.77
C GLY A 272 -12.63 -2.18 29.38
N LEU A 273 -12.24 -2.20 28.11
CA LEU A 273 -11.06 -1.48 27.60
C LEU A 273 -11.36 -0.09 27.03
N GLU A 274 -12.62 0.28 26.85
CA GLU A 274 -12.98 1.61 26.35
C GLU A 274 -12.41 2.72 27.27
N GLY A 275 -11.68 3.66 26.67
CA GLY A 275 -10.99 4.73 27.40
C GLY A 275 -9.82 4.28 28.27
N GLN A 276 -9.46 2.98 28.27
CA GLN A 276 -8.32 2.46 29.02
C GLN A 276 -7.03 2.54 28.20
N TRP A 277 -5.89 2.55 28.91
CA TRP A 277 -4.58 2.45 28.29
C TRP A 277 -4.26 1.00 27.95
N VAL A 278 -3.79 0.79 26.73
CA VAL A 278 -3.39 -0.52 26.21
C VAL A 278 -2.04 -0.44 25.51
N GLU A 279 -1.36 -1.56 25.47
CA GLU A 279 -0.30 -1.84 24.52
C GLU A 279 -0.88 -2.75 23.44
N ILE A 280 -0.67 -2.39 22.17
CA ILE A 280 -1.05 -3.24 21.02
C ILE A 280 0.19 -3.61 20.21
N SER A 281 0.16 -4.79 19.60
CA SER A 281 1.19 -5.24 18.67
C SER A 281 0.54 -5.95 17.48
N ALA A 282 0.69 -5.35 16.30
CA ALA A 282 0.26 -5.91 15.03
C ALA A 282 1.46 -6.54 14.32
N GLN A 283 1.56 -7.88 14.39
CA GLN A 283 2.59 -8.69 13.74
C GLN A 283 1.98 -9.67 12.74
N PRO A 284 2.50 -9.80 11.51
CA PRO A 284 1.97 -10.71 10.50
C PRO A 284 1.97 -12.20 10.91
N GLU A 285 2.89 -12.59 11.78
CA GLU A 285 3.07 -13.97 12.25
C GLU A 285 2.16 -14.30 13.45
N ALA A 286 1.50 -13.29 14.03
CA ALA A 286 0.58 -13.48 15.15
C ALA A 286 -0.79 -13.99 14.64
N PRO A 287 -1.48 -14.86 15.41
CA PRO A 287 -2.81 -15.34 15.05
C PRO A 287 -3.91 -14.27 15.23
N GLU A 288 -3.66 -13.26 16.05
CA GLU A 288 -4.57 -12.16 16.32
C GLU A 288 -3.80 -10.88 16.69
N LEU A 289 -4.50 -9.75 16.74
CA LEU A 289 -3.96 -8.52 17.30
C LEU A 289 -3.65 -8.74 18.79
N TRP A 290 -2.38 -8.62 19.16
CA TRP A 290 -2.01 -8.66 20.57
C TRP A 290 -2.43 -7.36 21.24
N LEU A 291 -3.20 -7.47 22.33
CA LEU A 291 -3.72 -6.33 23.08
C LEU A 291 -3.60 -6.65 24.57
N LYS A 292 -3.03 -5.71 25.34
CA LYS A 292 -2.87 -5.83 26.79
C LYS A 292 -3.19 -4.51 27.49
N LYS A 293 -4.03 -4.55 28.53
CA LYS A 293 -4.27 -3.40 29.42
C LYS A 293 -3.00 -3.02 30.18
N ILE A 294 -2.70 -1.73 30.24
CA ILE A 294 -1.55 -1.16 30.94
C ILE A 294 -1.99 0.04 31.81
N GLU A 295 -1.12 0.48 32.70
CA GLU A 295 -1.25 1.79 33.35
C GLU A 295 -0.91 2.91 32.37
N ARG A 296 -1.39 4.13 32.65
CA ARG A 296 -1.07 5.32 31.85
C ARG A 296 0.45 5.52 31.81
N PRO A 297 1.09 5.47 30.63
CA PRO A 297 2.52 5.70 30.51
C PRO A 297 2.88 7.15 30.88
N ALA A 298 4.04 7.36 31.51
CA ALA A 298 4.52 8.71 31.82
C ALA A 298 4.85 9.52 30.56
N GLU A 299 5.13 8.84 29.44
CA GLU A 299 5.36 9.44 28.14
C GLU A 299 4.10 10.09 27.54
N ALA A 300 2.90 9.75 28.03
CA ALA A 300 1.65 10.35 27.57
C ALA A 300 1.58 11.87 27.81
N ASP A 301 2.34 12.38 28.79
CA ASP A 301 2.41 13.81 29.10
C ASP A 301 3.43 14.55 28.23
N LYS A 302 4.30 13.82 27.52
CA LYS A 302 5.32 14.37 26.63
C LYS A 302 4.87 14.14 25.19
N PRO A 303 4.28 15.15 24.53
CA PRO A 303 3.89 15.00 23.14
C PRO A 303 5.11 14.60 22.29
N PRO A 304 4.95 13.67 21.35
CA PRO A 304 6.05 13.15 20.55
C PRO A 304 6.67 14.26 19.71
N ALA A 305 7.94 14.10 19.35
CA ALA A 305 8.71 15.11 18.64
C ALA A 305 7.97 15.64 17.41
N TRP A 306 7.27 14.80 16.65
CA TRP A 306 6.50 15.23 15.48
C TRP A 306 5.33 16.19 15.80
N ARG A 307 4.78 16.18 17.03
CA ARG A 307 3.77 17.16 17.48
C ARG A 307 4.41 18.51 17.81
N ALA A 308 5.73 18.53 18.04
CA ALA A 308 6.53 19.75 18.25
C ALA A 308 7.31 20.19 16.99
N THR A 309 7.65 19.26 16.10
CA THR A 309 8.42 19.49 14.88
C THR A 309 7.48 19.98 13.79
N LYS A 310 7.53 21.29 13.54
CA LYS A 310 6.85 21.88 12.38
C LYS A 310 7.47 21.31 11.10
N VAL A 311 6.64 20.82 10.20
CA VAL A 311 7.08 20.44 8.86
C VAL A 311 7.65 21.67 8.18
N LYS A 312 8.91 21.59 7.74
CA LYS A 312 9.53 22.65 6.98
C LYS A 312 9.10 22.53 5.53
N ILE A 313 8.47 23.58 5.01
CA ILE A 313 8.19 23.72 3.59
C ILE A 313 9.29 24.58 2.98
N GLU A 314 9.67 24.25 1.75
CA GLU A 314 10.54 25.10 0.94
C GLU A 314 9.85 26.44 0.64
N GLU A 315 10.61 27.52 0.64
CA GLU A 315 10.06 28.85 0.36
C GLU A 315 9.51 28.89 -1.07
N PRO A 316 8.23 29.21 -1.25
CA PRO A 316 7.60 29.19 -2.57
C PRO A 316 8.04 30.40 -3.41
N GLU A 317 8.32 30.14 -4.68
CA GLU A 317 8.66 31.18 -5.65
C GLU A 317 7.40 31.65 -6.39
N ILE A 318 7.05 32.91 -6.21
CA ILE A 318 5.74 33.45 -6.61
C ILE A 318 5.82 34.69 -7.51
N ILE A 319 7.02 35.12 -7.88
CA ILE A 319 7.26 36.33 -8.68
C ILE A 319 7.54 35.93 -10.14
N ASP A 320 6.76 36.49 -11.07
CA ASP A 320 6.96 36.39 -12.52
C ASP A 320 7.15 34.97 -13.10
N ILE A 321 6.54 33.97 -12.45
CA ILE A 321 6.59 32.58 -12.92
C ILE A 321 5.60 32.38 -14.08
N PRO A 322 6.04 31.86 -15.24
CA PRO A 322 5.17 31.61 -16.39
C PRO A 322 4.35 30.33 -16.24
N ILE A 323 3.30 30.19 -17.04
CA ILE A 323 2.65 28.88 -17.25
C ILE A 323 3.54 28.06 -18.21
N LEU A 324 3.81 26.80 -17.87
CA LEU A 324 4.67 25.92 -18.67
C LEU A 324 3.96 24.61 -19.03
N PRO A 325 4.27 24.00 -20.19
CA PRO A 325 3.89 22.62 -20.47
C PRO A 325 4.59 21.67 -19.50
N LEU A 326 3.89 20.60 -19.08
CA LEU A 326 4.40 19.62 -18.11
C LEU A 326 5.78 19.06 -18.50
N SER A 327 6.02 18.84 -19.80
CA SER A 327 7.29 18.30 -20.31
C SER A 327 8.53 19.17 -20.04
N ARG A 328 8.33 20.46 -19.73
CA ARG A 328 9.41 21.39 -19.38
C ARG A 328 9.72 21.45 -17.89
N LEU A 329 8.84 20.95 -17.03
CA LEU A 329 9.04 20.99 -15.58
C LEU A 329 10.08 19.97 -15.11
N ARG A 330 10.77 20.30 -14.02
CA ARG A 330 11.70 19.42 -13.30
C ARG A 330 11.34 19.36 -11.82
N MET A 331 11.96 18.44 -11.11
CA MET A 331 11.79 18.30 -9.65
C MET A 331 12.10 19.61 -8.91
N SER A 332 13.05 20.41 -9.41
CA SER A 332 13.38 21.73 -8.87
C SER A 332 12.26 22.77 -8.99
N ASP A 333 11.27 22.54 -9.87
CA ASP A 333 10.15 23.48 -10.05
C ASP A 333 9.01 23.24 -9.05
N ARG A 334 9.17 22.32 -8.10
CA ARG A 334 8.16 22.04 -7.06
C ARG A 334 7.81 23.26 -6.19
N SER A 335 8.76 24.17 -5.98
CA SER A 335 8.57 25.43 -5.24
C SER A 335 7.71 26.46 -5.99
N ARG A 336 7.41 26.21 -7.28
CA ARG A 336 6.67 27.10 -8.18
C ARG A 336 5.33 26.54 -8.63
N TYR A 337 5.27 25.23 -8.87
CA TYR A 337 4.10 24.54 -9.45
C TYR A 337 3.58 23.39 -8.59
N GLY A 338 4.23 23.07 -7.48
CA GLY A 338 3.89 21.97 -6.58
C GLY A 338 4.45 20.60 -6.99
N THR A 339 4.35 19.64 -6.07
CA THR A 339 5.05 18.36 -6.15
C THR A 339 4.51 17.44 -7.26
N LYS A 340 3.19 17.39 -7.47
CA LYS A 340 2.58 16.57 -8.54
C LYS A 340 3.00 17.02 -9.93
N ALA A 341 2.99 18.33 -10.18
CA ALA A 341 3.38 18.89 -11.47
C ALA A 341 4.86 18.62 -11.76
N ALA A 342 5.73 18.79 -10.75
CA ALA A 342 7.15 18.49 -10.85
C ALA A 342 7.43 17.00 -11.12
N ASN A 343 6.72 16.09 -10.43
CA ASN A 343 6.80 14.64 -10.67
C ASN A 343 6.36 14.26 -12.09
N LEU A 344 5.26 14.82 -12.60
CA LEU A 344 4.83 14.61 -13.97
C LEU A 344 5.87 15.12 -14.98
N GLY A 345 6.51 16.26 -14.69
CA GLY A 345 7.62 16.77 -15.50
C GLY A 345 8.82 15.84 -15.55
N GLU A 346 9.20 15.23 -14.42
CA GLU A 346 10.25 14.21 -14.39
C GLU A 346 9.87 12.96 -15.17
N LEU A 347 8.61 12.52 -15.12
CA LEU A 347 8.13 11.39 -15.94
C LEU A 347 8.21 11.71 -17.44
N HIS A 348 7.77 12.90 -17.86
CA HIS A 348 7.91 13.36 -19.24
C HIS A 348 9.37 13.38 -19.68
N ARG A 349 10.27 13.91 -18.84
CA ARG A 349 11.71 13.91 -19.10
C ARG A 349 12.25 12.49 -19.23
N LEU A 350 11.95 11.61 -18.29
CA LEU A 350 12.42 10.22 -18.27
C LEU A 350 11.99 9.48 -19.54
N LEU A 351 10.74 9.64 -19.97
CA LEU A 351 10.30 9.07 -21.24
C LEU A 351 10.98 9.73 -22.44
N ALA A 352 11.26 11.04 -22.43
CA ALA A 352 11.90 11.71 -23.56
C ALA A 352 13.40 11.39 -23.72
N ILE A 353 14.16 11.34 -22.63
CA ILE A 353 15.64 11.20 -22.69
C ILE A 353 16.14 9.83 -22.22
N GLY A 354 15.33 9.07 -21.49
CA GLY A 354 15.72 7.79 -20.90
C GLY A 354 16.40 7.93 -19.54
N SER A 355 16.92 6.81 -19.04
CA SER A 355 17.68 6.73 -17.79
C SER A 355 18.66 5.56 -17.87
N GLU A 356 19.92 5.78 -17.46
CA GLU A 356 20.93 4.72 -17.28
C GLU A 356 20.64 3.82 -16.04
N LYS A 357 19.47 4.01 -15.44
CA LYS A 357 19.00 3.33 -14.23
C LYS A 357 17.66 2.65 -14.45
N ALA A 358 17.22 2.51 -15.71
CA ALA A 358 15.91 2.00 -16.07
C ALA A 358 15.68 0.57 -15.55
N THR A 359 16.74 -0.23 -15.48
CA THR A 359 16.70 -1.62 -15.00
C THR A 359 16.63 -1.75 -13.46
N GLY A 360 16.89 -0.68 -12.68
CA GLY A 360 16.63 -0.67 -11.22
C GLY A 360 17.64 -1.40 -10.32
N PHE A 361 18.68 -2.05 -10.87
CA PHE A 361 19.60 -2.91 -10.10
C PHE A 361 20.64 -2.18 -9.24
N TYR A 362 20.64 -0.85 -9.21
CA TYR A 362 21.64 -0.02 -8.52
C TYR A 362 21.38 0.16 -7.01
N ARG A 363 20.20 -0.20 -6.48
CA ARG A 363 19.83 0.10 -5.07
C ARG A 363 20.05 -1.05 -4.07
N VAL A 364 20.29 -2.28 -4.53
CA VAL A 364 20.52 -3.43 -3.65
C VAL A 364 21.77 -4.14 -4.12
N ARG A 365 22.82 -4.22 -3.28
CA ARG A 365 23.96 -5.12 -3.53
C ARG A 365 23.42 -6.54 -3.62
N ARG A 366 23.30 -7.06 -4.83
CA ARG A 366 23.08 -8.48 -5.06
C ARG A 366 24.38 -9.07 -5.58
N PRO A 367 24.72 -10.31 -5.19
CA PRO A 367 25.71 -11.07 -5.94
C PRO A 367 25.29 -11.04 -7.42
N PRO A 368 26.20 -10.79 -8.36
CA PRO A 368 25.88 -10.87 -9.78
C PRO A 368 25.33 -12.27 -10.06
N ARG A 369 24.03 -12.36 -10.34
CA ARG A 369 23.44 -13.60 -10.84
C ARG A 369 23.80 -13.67 -12.32
N ALA A 370 24.66 -14.61 -12.70
CA ALA A 370 25.11 -14.79 -14.08
C ALA A 370 23.95 -14.86 -15.09
N ASN A 371 22.75 -15.26 -14.64
CA ASN A 371 21.57 -15.43 -15.48
C ASN A 371 20.61 -14.22 -15.54
N LEU A 372 20.85 -13.15 -14.77
CA LEU A 372 19.87 -12.05 -14.68
C LEU A 372 19.86 -11.17 -15.92
N LEU A 373 21.03 -10.72 -16.39
CA LEU A 373 21.11 -9.88 -17.60
C LEU A 373 20.64 -10.65 -18.84
N PRO A 374 21.03 -11.93 -19.06
CA PRO A 374 20.46 -12.74 -20.14
C PRO A 374 18.95 -12.98 -20.01
N TYR A 375 18.41 -13.12 -18.78
CA TYR A 375 16.97 -13.24 -18.56
C TYR A 375 16.22 -11.97 -18.98
N LEU A 376 16.73 -10.79 -18.61
CA LEU A 376 16.14 -9.51 -19.00
C LEU A 376 16.26 -9.27 -20.51
N ALA A 377 17.40 -9.62 -21.10
CA ALA A 377 17.59 -9.59 -22.55
C ALA A 377 16.51 -10.43 -23.25
N LYS A 378 16.31 -11.68 -22.78
CA LYS A 378 15.26 -12.55 -23.29
C LYS A 378 13.85 -11.98 -23.07
N ALA A 379 13.57 -11.40 -21.91
CA ALA A 379 12.27 -10.81 -21.59
C ALA A 379 11.96 -9.57 -22.47
N LEU A 380 12.99 -8.82 -22.86
CA LEU A 380 12.91 -7.71 -23.81
C LEU A 380 13.03 -8.16 -25.27
N GLU A 381 13.17 -9.47 -25.51
CA GLU A 381 13.36 -10.07 -26.84
C GLU A 381 14.60 -9.54 -27.60
N VAL A 382 15.68 -9.27 -26.87
CA VAL A 382 16.97 -8.78 -27.40
C VAL A 382 18.13 -9.74 -27.11
N GLY A 383 19.24 -9.55 -27.83
CA GLY A 383 20.47 -10.35 -27.63
C GLY A 383 21.12 -10.10 -26.26
N PRO A 384 21.97 -11.05 -25.78
CA PRO A 384 22.58 -10.98 -24.44
C PRO A 384 23.56 -9.80 -24.27
N ASP A 385 24.12 -9.28 -25.36
CA ASP A 385 25.04 -8.14 -25.38
C ASP A 385 24.34 -6.80 -25.64
N ALA A 386 23.00 -6.78 -25.67
CA ALA A 386 22.24 -5.56 -25.88
C ALA A 386 22.38 -4.59 -24.68
N ASP A 387 22.30 -3.30 -24.98
CA ASP A 387 22.19 -2.26 -23.95
C ASP A 387 20.79 -2.34 -23.31
N LEU A 388 20.70 -3.06 -22.20
CA LEU A 388 19.43 -3.37 -21.55
C LEU A 388 18.71 -2.13 -21.01
N ASP A 389 19.42 -1.09 -20.57
CA ASP A 389 18.78 0.14 -20.11
C ASP A 389 18.13 0.88 -21.29
N LYS A 390 18.83 0.95 -22.43
CA LYS A 390 18.27 1.52 -23.66
C LYS A 390 17.04 0.75 -24.15
N GLU A 391 17.11 -0.58 -24.18
CA GLU A 391 15.98 -1.41 -24.62
C GLU A 391 14.82 -1.39 -23.61
N ALA A 392 15.10 -1.32 -22.30
CA ALA A 392 14.06 -1.12 -21.28
C ALA A 392 13.35 0.22 -21.43
N ILE A 393 14.07 1.32 -21.69
CA ILE A 393 13.46 2.63 -21.98
C ILE A 393 12.62 2.57 -23.26
N LYS A 394 13.10 1.90 -24.30
CA LYS A 394 12.34 1.72 -25.56
C LYS A 394 11.05 0.94 -25.32
N PHE A 395 11.11 -0.14 -24.54
CA PHE A 395 9.93 -0.90 -24.11
C PHE A 395 8.95 -0.02 -23.33
N LEU A 396 9.42 0.73 -22.33
CA LEU A 396 8.59 1.65 -21.55
C LEU A 396 7.92 2.73 -22.43
N ARG A 397 8.63 3.32 -23.39
CA ARG A 397 8.05 4.30 -24.34
C ARG A 397 6.95 3.71 -25.22
N GLY A 398 7.03 2.42 -25.52
CA GLY A 398 6.01 1.72 -26.30
C GLY A 398 4.72 1.45 -25.53
N LEU A 399 4.77 1.47 -24.19
CA LEU A 399 3.64 1.09 -23.33
C LEU A 399 3.09 2.25 -22.49
N VAL A 400 3.95 3.18 -22.09
CA VAL A 400 3.61 4.28 -21.19
C VAL A 400 3.34 5.54 -22.01
N HIS A 401 2.09 5.99 -21.97
CA HIS A 401 1.67 7.26 -22.54
C HIS A 401 1.37 8.25 -21.41
N LEU A 402 1.97 9.43 -21.49
CA LEU A 402 1.67 10.52 -20.55
C LEU A 402 0.75 11.54 -21.24
N PRO A 403 -0.31 12.01 -20.56
CA PRO A 403 -1.18 13.03 -21.11
C PRO A 403 -0.40 14.33 -21.32
N GLN A 404 -0.76 15.05 -22.37
CA GLN A 404 -0.29 16.41 -22.57
C GLN A 404 -0.94 17.31 -21.51
N GLY A 405 -0.21 18.33 -21.04
CA GLY A 405 -0.73 19.23 -20.02
C GLY A 405 0.14 20.46 -19.83
N ILE A 406 -0.44 21.46 -19.15
CA ILE A 406 0.24 22.65 -18.66
C ILE A 406 0.13 22.73 -17.14
N ALA A 407 1.07 23.41 -16.51
CA ALA A 407 1.06 23.73 -15.10
C ALA A 407 0.93 25.24 -14.90
N VAL A 408 -0.06 25.62 -14.11
CA VAL A 408 -0.33 26.97 -13.64
C VAL A 408 0.42 27.17 -12.32
N PRO A 409 1.32 28.16 -12.21
CA PRO A 409 2.15 28.36 -11.02
C PRO A 409 1.40 29.04 -9.88
N PHE A 410 2.02 29.00 -8.69
CA PHE A 410 1.54 29.66 -7.47
C PHE A 410 1.31 31.17 -7.64
N SER A 411 2.14 31.82 -8.46
CA SER A 411 2.04 33.26 -8.76
C SER A 411 0.68 33.66 -9.32
N ILE A 412 0.02 32.79 -10.10
CA ILE A 412 -1.30 33.08 -10.68
C ILE A 412 -2.38 33.06 -9.60
N GLN A 413 -2.36 32.08 -8.69
CA GLN A 413 -3.28 32.04 -7.55
C GLN A 413 -3.13 33.31 -6.72
N GLN A 414 -1.89 33.68 -6.39
CA GLN A 414 -1.61 34.85 -5.58
C GLN A 414 -2.15 36.13 -6.21
N ARG A 415 -1.85 36.38 -7.50
CA ARG A 415 -2.36 37.55 -8.21
C ARG A 415 -3.89 37.63 -8.20
N VAL A 416 -4.59 36.50 -8.36
CA VAL A 416 -6.05 36.47 -8.26
C VAL A 416 -6.51 36.80 -6.84
N PHE A 417 -5.88 36.24 -5.82
CA PHE A 417 -6.27 36.48 -4.42
C PHE A 417 -5.99 37.92 -4.00
N GLU A 418 -4.88 38.50 -4.45
CA GLU A 418 -4.50 39.89 -4.21
C GLU A 418 -5.41 40.89 -4.91
N SER A 419 -6.02 40.51 -6.03
CA SER A 419 -7.03 41.35 -6.71
C SER A 419 -8.33 41.51 -5.91
N SER A 420 -8.53 40.73 -4.83
CA SER A 420 -9.73 40.73 -4.01
C SER A 420 -9.44 41.08 -2.55
N PRO A 421 -9.68 42.33 -2.11
CA PRO A 421 -9.50 42.74 -0.72
C PRO A 421 -10.32 41.91 0.28
N LYS A 422 -11.49 41.39 -0.16
CA LYS A 422 -12.33 40.51 0.67
C LYS A 422 -11.65 39.18 0.98
N ILE A 423 -10.98 38.58 -0.01
CA ILE A 423 -10.24 37.33 0.18
C ILE A 423 -9.04 37.58 1.09
N GLN A 424 -8.27 38.65 0.86
CA GLN A 424 -7.14 39.01 1.73
C GLN A 424 -7.55 39.18 3.19
N GLN A 425 -8.65 39.90 3.45
CA GLN A 425 -9.19 40.07 4.80
C GLN A 425 -9.64 38.75 5.43
N ALA A 426 -10.30 37.88 4.65
CA ALA A 426 -10.76 36.58 5.13
C ALA A 426 -9.60 35.61 5.44
N VAL A 427 -8.54 35.62 4.61
CA VAL A 427 -7.28 34.90 4.90
C VAL A 427 -6.66 35.40 6.20
N GLY A 428 -6.58 36.72 6.40
CA GLY A 428 -6.06 37.31 7.64
C GLY A 428 -6.88 36.90 8.89
N LYS A 429 -8.21 36.87 8.78
CA LYS A 429 -9.08 36.39 9.86
C LYS A 429 -8.87 34.91 10.16
N LEU A 430 -8.74 34.08 9.13
CA LEU A 430 -8.48 32.65 9.29
C LEU A 430 -7.12 32.43 9.97
N LYS A 431 -6.08 33.15 9.55
CA LYS A 431 -4.76 33.11 10.19
C LYS A 431 -4.83 33.43 11.68
N MET A 432 -5.47 34.54 12.05
CA MET A 432 -5.67 34.91 13.46
C MET A 432 -6.45 33.84 14.24
N ALA A 433 -7.48 33.27 13.63
CA ALA A 433 -8.26 32.20 14.25
C ALA A 433 -7.43 30.92 14.49
N LEU A 434 -6.53 30.56 13.57
CA LEU A 434 -5.61 29.44 13.70
C LEU A 434 -4.58 29.69 14.81
N GLU A 435 -3.98 30.88 14.85
CA GLU A 435 -3.01 31.27 15.89
C GLU A 435 -3.62 31.26 17.30
N LEU A 436 -4.90 31.65 17.42
CA LEU A 436 -5.63 31.68 18.69
C LEU A 436 -6.36 30.36 19.03
N ASN A 437 -6.23 29.32 18.20
CA ASN A 437 -6.99 28.06 18.32
C ASN A 437 -8.51 28.29 18.51
N ALA A 438 -9.07 29.23 17.74
CA ALA A 438 -10.47 29.61 17.84
C ALA A 438 -11.41 28.50 17.34
N ARG A 439 -12.59 28.38 17.97
CA ARG A 439 -13.63 27.40 17.57
C ARG A 439 -14.21 27.63 16.16
N GLN A 440 -14.04 28.83 15.60
CA GLN A 440 -14.70 29.27 14.37
C GLN A 440 -13.90 28.98 13.09
N VAL A 441 -12.75 28.30 13.18
CA VAL A 441 -11.86 27.99 12.05
C VAL A 441 -12.64 27.37 10.87
N ASP A 442 -13.48 26.36 11.11
CA ASP A 442 -14.20 25.68 10.03
C ASP A 442 -15.18 26.60 9.30
N ALA A 443 -15.90 27.45 10.03
CA ALA A 443 -16.84 28.40 9.44
C ALA A 443 -16.09 29.46 8.60
N LEU A 444 -14.92 29.90 9.05
CA LEU A 444 -14.06 30.81 8.30
C LEU A 444 -13.51 30.16 7.03
N CYS A 445 -13.09 28.89 7.11
CA CYS A 445 -12.67 28.10 5.96
C CYS A 445 -13.78 28.03 4.90
N VAL A 446 -14.99 27.60 5.28
CA VAL A 446 -16.14 27.48 4.36
C VAL A 446 -16.50 28.82 3.72
N SER A 447 -16.53 29.90 4.51
CA SER A 447 -16.80 31.25 4.00
C SER A 447 -15.75 31.70 2.99
N LEU A 448 -14.47 31.46 3.28
CA LEU A 448 -13.36 31.78 2.38
C LEU A 448 -13.40 30.94 1.10
N GLN A 449 -13.75 29.64 1.17
CA GLN A 449 -13.97 28.80 -0.02
C GLN A 449 -15.04 29.40 -0.94
N GLN A 450 -16.18 29.81 -0.39
CA GLN A 450 -17.25 30.45 -1.16
C GLN A 450 -16.77 31.75 -1.82
N MET A 451 -15.95 32.56 -1.14
CA MET A 451 -15.36 33.76 -1.73
C MET A 451 -14.41 33.44 -2.88
N VAL A 452 -13.58 32.40 -2.75
CA VAL A 452 -12.68 31.96 -3.83
C VAL A 452 -13.47 31.43 -5.02
N LEU A 453 -14.54 30.66 -4.80
CA LEU A 453 -15.41 30.18 -5.89
C LEU A 453 -16.10 31.34 -6.64
N ALA A 454 -16.49 32.39 -5.92
CA ALA A 454 -17.13 33.57 -6.47
C ALA A 454 -16.16 34.62 -7.04
N VAL A 455 -14.85 34.46 -6.86
CA VAL A 455 -13.87 35.46 -7.32
C VAL A 455 -13.91 35.58 -8.84
N ARG A 456 -13.82 36.82 -9.32
CA ARG A 456 -13.61 37.10 -10.74
C ARG A 456 -12.11 37.05 -11.03
N ILE A 457 -11.72 36.17 -11.94
CA ILE A 457 -10.34 36.12 -12.44
C ILE A 457 -10.11 37.38 -13.30
N PRO A 458 -9.04 38.17 -13.07
CA PRO A 458 -8.67 39.29 -13.93
C PRO A 458 -8.54 38.87 -15.41
N SER A 459 -8.98 39.72 -16.34
CA SER A 459 -8.99 39.39 -17.78
C SER A 459 -7.60 39.07 -18.31
N GLU A 460 -6.57 39.78 -17.85
CA GLU A 460 -5.17 39.51 -18.20
C GLU A 460 -4.70 38.08 -17.86
N ILE A 461 -5.27 37.48 -16.80
CA ILE A 461 -4.95 36.10 -16.38
C ILE A 461 -5.75 35.11 -17.22
N ILE A 462 -7.00 35.44 -17.57
CA ILE A 462 -7.84 34.65 -18.50
C ILE A 462 -7.15 34.57 -19.85
N ASP A 463 -6.75 35.71 -20.42
CA ASP A 463 -6.09 35.78 -21.73
C ASP A 463 -4.77 34.98 -21.74
N LEU A 464 -4.02 35.05 -20.64
CA LEU A 464 -2.80 34.26 -20.46
C LEU A 464 -3.07 32.76 -20.41
N LEU A 465 -4.07 32.32 -19.65
CA LEU A 465 -4.46 30.91 -19.55
C LEU A 465 -4.95 30.39 -20.91
N ASP A 466 -5.84 31.11 -21.57
CA ASP A 466 -6.38 30.75 -22.89
C ASP A 466 -5.27 30.61 -23.93
N ALA A 467 -4.32 31.56 -23.97
CA ALA A 467 -3.19 31.50 -24.89
C ALA A 467 -2.32 30.25 -24.67
N GLN A 468 -2.14 29.81 -23.43
CA GLN A 468 -1.30 28.65 -23.10
C GLN A 468 -2.04 27.33 -23.32
N ILE A 469 -3.34 27.28 -23.01
CA ILE A 469 -4.20 26.14 -23.34
C ILE A 469 -4.24 25.94 -24.85
N ALA A 470 -4.51 26.99 -25.62
CA ALA A 470 -4.54 26.93 -27.09
C ALA A 470 -3.19 26.52 -27.69
N ARG A 471 -2.07 26.99 -27.11
CA ARG A 471 -0.73 26.67 -27.61
C ARG A 471 -0.32 25.23 -27.35
N HIS A 472 -0.62 24.69 -26.17
CA HIS A 472 -0.07 23.42 -25.70
C HIS A 472 -1.06 22.26 -25.71
N LEU A 473 -2.36 22.54 -25.79
CA LEU A 473 -3.43 21.54 -25.70
C LEU A 473 -4.41 21.65 -26.88
N ALA A 474 -3.95 22.18 -28.02
CA ALA A 474 -4.73 22.20 -29.26
C ALA A 474 -5.15 20.76 -29.64
N GLY A 475 -6.44 20.58 -29.92
CA GLY A 475 -7.00 19.28 -30.29
C GLY A 475 -7.50 18.43 -29.12
N VAL A 476 -7.23 18.84 -27.86
CA VAL A 476 -7.80 18.19 -26.67
C VAL A 476 -9.25 18.65 -26.50
N SER A 477 -10.17 17.70 -26.35
CA SER A 477 -11.62 17.97 -26.21
C SER A 477 -12.10 17.92 -24.75
N THR A 478 -11.40 17.17 -23.91
CA THR A 478 -11.77 16.96 -22.50
C THR A 478 -10.52 16.99 -21.62
N PHE A 479 -10.63 17.68 -20.49
CA PHE A 479 -9.53 18.01 -19.61
C PHE A 479 -9.77 17.49 -18.20
N VAL A 480 -8.67 17.23 -17.49
CA VAL A 480 -8.62 17.09 -16.05
C VAL A 480 -7.88 18.27 -15.44
N VAL A 481 -8.47 18.89 -14.43
CA VAL A 481 -7.89 20.01 -13.67
C VAL A 481 -7.52 19.53 -12.27
N ARG A 482 -6.23 19.44 -11.95
CA ARG A 482 -5.72 18.78 -10.73
C ARG A 482 -4.99 19.75 -9.82
N SER A 483 -5.10 19.53 -8.51
CA SER A 483 -4.26 20.17 -7.52
C SER A 483 -2.78 19.81 -7.68
N SER A 484 -1.90 20.75 -7.37
CA SER A 484 -0.47 20.53 -7.18
C SER A 484 0.07 21.58 -6.21
N SER A 485 0.10 21.27 -4.92
CA SER A 485 0.54 22.20 -3.87
C SER A 485 2.01 21.96 -3.47
N ASN A 486 2.66 22.97 -2.89
CA ASN A 486 3.95 22.81 -2.19
C ASN A 486 3.80 22.12 -0.82
N ALA A 487 2.57 22.01 -0.30
CA ALA A 487 2.23 21.22 0.87
C ALA A 487 1.65 19.84 0.49
N GLU A 488 2.20 19.22 -0.57
CA GLU A 488 1.93 17.84 -0.96
C GLU A 488 3.21 17.00 -0.88
N ASP A 489 3.07 15.75 -0.44
CA ASP A 489 4.13 14.73 -0.39
C ASP A 489 5.41 15.20 0.33
N LEU A 490 5.23 15.84 1.48
CA LEU A 490 6.32 16.29 2.35
C LEU A 490 6.80 15.15 3.25
N GLU A 491 8.06 15.23 3.66
CA GLU A 491 8.62 14.30 4.65
C GLU A 491 7.84 14.42 5.97
N ASN A 492 7.22 13.32 6.41
CA ASN A 492 6.31 13.24 7.56
C ASN A 492 4.93 13.92 7.40
N PHE A 493 4.53 14.33 6.18
CA PHE A 493 3.18 14.82 5.88
C PHE A 493 2.74 14.41 4.47
N SER A 494 1.86 13.39 4.40
CA SER A 494 1.22 12.99 3.14
C SER A 494 -0.12 13.71 2.99
N ALA A 495 -0.28 14.44 1.88
CA ALA A 495 -1.52 15.12 1.54
C ALA A 495 -2.36 14.36 0.50
N ALA A 496 -2.16 13.04 0.40
CA ALA A 496 -2.92 12.20 -0.51
C ALA A 496 -4.43 12.33 -0.22
N GLY A 497 -5.21 12.67 -1.25
CA GLY A 497 -6.67 12.82 -1.15
C GLY A 497 -7.16 14.05 -0.37
N ILE A 498 -6.28 15.01 -0.03
CA ILE A 498 -6.69 16.23 0.71
C ILE A 498 -7.28 17.32 -0.22
N TYR A 499 -6.82 17.36 -1.47
CA TYR A 499 -7.15 18.42 -2.43
C TYR A 499 -7.89 17.87 -3.66
N GLU A 500 -8.62 18.75 -4.33
CA GLU A 500 -9.57 18.37 -5.38
C GLU A 500 -8.90 18.09 -6.73
N SER A 501 -9.56 17.27 -7.54
CA SER A 501 -9.27 17.07 -8.97
C SER A 501 -10.59 16.96 -9.73
N ILE A 502 -10.76 17.79 -10.75
CA ILE A 502 -12.00 17.89 -11.52
C ILE A 502 -11.79 17.24 -12.88
N ASN A 503 -12.56 16.19 -13.16
CA ASN A 503 -12.52 15.44 -14.41
C ASN A 503 -13.63 15.93 -15.37
N LYS A 504 -13.62 15.47 -16.62
CA LYS A 504 -14.69 15.72 -17.62
C LYS A 504 -14.94 17.20 -17.89
N VAL A 505 -13.88 18.01 -17.86
CA VAL A 505 -13.96 19.45 -18.12
C VAL A 505 -13.84 19.67 -19.63
N SER A 506 -14.84 20.25 -20.28
CA SER A 506 -14.88 20.35 -21.76
C SER A 506 -15.09 21.76 -22.32
N THR A 507 -15.24 22.77 -21.46
CA THR A 507 -15.47 24.17 -21.87
C THR A 507 -14.52 25.11 -21.14
N ALA A 508 -14.18 26.24 -21.77
CA ALA A 508 -13.29 27.25 -21.18
C ALA A 508 -13.82 27.77 -19.83
N ASP A 509 -15.12 28.10 -19.75
CA ASP A 509 -15.76 28.53 -18.50
C ASP A 509 -15.61 27.48 -17.40
N ARG A 510 -15.82 26.20 -17.72
CA ARG A 510 -15.62 25.11 -16.76
C ARG A 510 -14.17 24.92 -16.36
N ILE A 511 -13.19 25.21 -17.23
CA ILE A 511 -11.77 25.20 -16.85
C ILE A 511 -11.53 26.25 -15.77
N PHE A 512 -11.98 27.48 -15.96
CA PHE A 512 -11.79 28.56 -14.97
C PHE A 512 -12.51 28.29 -13.66
N GLU A 513 -13.72 27.74 -13.72
CA GLU A 513 -14.44 27.30 -12.52
C GLU A 513 -13.70 26.16 -11.79
N SER A 514 -13.14 25.20 -12.53
CA SER A 514 -12.38 24.08 -11.96
C SER A 514 -11.07 24.56 -11.33
N ILE A 515 -10.39 25.54 -11.92
CA ILE A 515 -9.20 26.19 -11.34
C ILE A 515 -9.57 26.81 -9.97
N LYS A 516 -10.69 27.54 -9.89
CA LYS A 516 -11.19 28.10 -8.62
C LYS A 516 -11.56 27.02 -7.61
N GLN A 517 -12.15 25.91 -8.04
CA GLN A 517 -12.46 24.76 -7.17
C GLN A 517 -11.17 24.17 -6.60
N VAL A 518 -10.15 23.94 -7.42
CA VAL A 518 -8.83 23.46 -6.98
C VAL A 518 -8.20 24.43 -5.98
N TRP A 519 -8.18 25.74 -6.25
CA TRP A 519 -7.70 26.74 -5.28
C TRP A 519 -8.52 26.75 -3.98
N SER A 520 -9.84 26.60 -4.06
CA SER A 520 -10.70 26.56 -2.88
C SER A 520 -10.47 25.30 -2.04
N SER A 521 -10.02 24.19 -2.62
CA SER A 521 -9.72 22.96 -1.88
C SER A 521 -8.55 23.16 -0.90
N LEU A 522 -7.63 24.08 -1.20
CA LEU A 522 -6.59 24.52 -0.29
C LEU A 522 -7.15 25.17 0.99
N LEU A 523 -8.43 25.54 1.02
CA LEU A 523 -9.04 26.27 2.13
C LEU A 523 -10.17 25.46 2.77
N SER A 524 -10.25 24.16 2.47
CA SER A 524 -11.20 23.26 3.12
C SER A 524 -10.88 23.12 4.62
N PRO A 525 -11.90 22.98 5.48
CA PRO A 525 -11.68 22.74 6.91
C PRO A 525 -10.68 21.61 7.18
N ARG A 526 -10.81 20.52 6.43
CA ARG A 526 -9.91 19.35 6.49
C ARG A 526 -8.47 19.72 6.15
N SER A 527 -8.23 20.35 4.99
CA SER A 527 -6.87 20.65 4.54
C SER A 527 -6.17 21.68 5.43
N VAL A 528 -6.91 22.66 5.96
CA VAL A 528 -6.38 23.67 6.89
C VAL A 528 -5.98 23.04 8.22
N ARG A 529 -6.85 22.19 8.81
CA ARG A 529 -6.55 21.54 10.09
C ARG A 529 -5.37 20.59 10.00
N LEU A 530 -5.31 19.75 8.97
CA LEU A 530 -4.19 18.81 8.80
C LEU A 530 -2.85 19.55 8.68
N ARG A 531 -2.81 20.68 7.96
CA ARG A 531 -1.61 21.52 7.89
C ARG A 531 -1.29 22.20 9.22
N GLN A 532 -2.30 22.70 9.93
CA GLN A 532 -2.12 23.30 11.26
C GLN A 532 -1.53 22.29 12.24
N GLU A 533 -2.03 21.06 12.27
CA GLU A 533 -1.50 19.96 13.08
C GLU A 533 -0.08 19.58 12.70
N ALA A 534 0.26 19.65 11.41
CA ALA A 534 1.63 19.48 10.91
C ALA A 534 2.55 20.71 11.15
N GLY A 535 2.02 21.78 11.74
CA GLY A 535 2.76 23.01 12.01
C GLY A 535 3.09 23.84 10.76
N ILE A 536 2.38 23.59 9.67
CA ILE A 536 2.51 24.31 8.39
C ILE A 536 1.72 25.61 8.47
N SER A 537 2.39 26.75 8.26
CA SER A 537 1.75 28.07 8.25
C SER A 537 0.80 28.21 7.06
N LEU A 538 -0.29 28.96 7.24
CA LEU A 538 -1.16 29.33 6.12
C LEU A 538 -0.44 30.23 5.09
N ASP A 539 0.56 31.01 5.52
CA ASP A 539 1.32 31.92 4.65
C ASP A 539 2.28 31.20 3.68
N ASP A 540 2.69 29.99 4.04
CA ASP A 540 3.73 29.25 3.32
C ASP A 540 3.14 28.26 2.31
N VAL A 541 1.82 28.29 2.09
CA VAL A 541 1.13 27.25 1.30
C VAL A 541 0.40 27.84 0.11
N TYR A 542 0.72 27.28 -1.04
CA TYR A 542 0.23 27.73 -2.33
C TYR A 542 -0.29 26.53 -3.14
N MET A 543 -1.18 26.82 -4.07
CA MET A 543 -1.82 25.82 -4.93
C MET A 543 -1.53 26.13 -6.39
N GLY A 544 -0.70 25.28 -7.00
CA GLY A 544 -0.53 25.19 -8.44
C GLY A 544 -1.66 24.35 -9.01
N VAL A 545 -1.88 24.48 -10.32
CA VAL A 545 -2.95 23.75 -11.01
C VAL A 545 -2.40 23.08 -12.24
N ILE A 546 -2.70 21.80 -12.41
CA ILE A 546 -2.38 21.05 -13.63
C ILE A 546 -3.63 21.03 -14.48
N ILE A 547 -3.52 21.43 -15.74
CA ILE A 547 -4.58 21.29 -16.75
C ILE A 547 -4.04 20.33 -17.80
N GLN A 548 -4.61 19.15 -17.89
CA GLN A 548 -4.11 18.08 -18.76
C GLN A 548 -5.23 17.42 -19.54
N GLU A 549 -4.87 16.75 -20.62
CA GLU A 549 -5.76 15.85 -21.36
C GLU A 549 -6.34 14.77 -20.44
N GLU A 550 -7.65 14.54 -20.57
CA GLU A 550 -8.32 13.38 -19.97
C GLU A 550 -8.16 12.16 -20.86
N ILE A 551 -7.59 11.09 -20.32
CA ILE A 551 -7.42 9.83 -21.05
C ILE A 551 -8.63 8.93 -20.78
N PRO A 552 -9.45 8.61 -21.78
CA PRO A 552 -10.57 7.70 -21.60
C PRO A 552 -10.05 6.30 -21.30
N SER A 553 -10.55 5.69 -20.22
CA SER A 553 -10.18 4.33 -19.84
C SER A 553 -11.38 3.56 -19.29
N GLN A 554 -11.41 2.26 -19.58
CA GLN A 554 -12.38 1.31 -19.01
C GLN A 554 -11.98 0.87 -17.59
N MET A 555 -10.72 1.08 -17.22
CA MET A 555 -10.15 0.73 -15.92
C MET A 555 -9.20 1.81 -15.43
N GLY A 556 -9.26 2.14 -14.14
CA GLY A 556 -8.34 3.06 -13.49
C GLY A 556 -7.79 2.44 -12.20
N GLY A 557 -6.62 2.89 -11.74
CA GLY A 557 -6.03 2.28 -10.56
C GLY A 557 -4.72 2.87 -10.09
N VAL A 558 -4.17 2.24 -9.06
CA VAL A 558 -2.90 2.59 -8.42
C VAL A 558 -1.95 1.39 -8.51
N LEU A 559 -0.70 1.68 -8.89
CA LEU A 559 0.40 0.72 -8.91
C LEU A 559 1.36 1.01 -7.74
N ILE A 560 1.71 -0.01 -6.98
CA ILE A 560 2.78 0.06 -5.96
C ILE A 560 3.86 -0.96 -6.32
N THR A 561 5.09 -0.47 -6.49
CA THR A 561 6.26 -1.26 -6.92
C THR A 561 7.03 -1.92 -5.77
N THR A 562 6.44 -1.98 -4.58
CA THR A 562 7.00 -2.62 -3.38
C THR A 562 5.87 -3.16 -2.52
N ASN A 563 6.16 -4.13 -1.65
CA ASN A 563 5.18 -4.64 -0.70
C ASN A 563 4.81 -3.55 0.34
N PRO A 564 3.55 -3.09 0.41
CA PRO A 564 3.13 -2.03 1.32
C PRO A 564 3.25 -2.45 2.80
N ALA A 565 3.10 -3.74 3.10
CA ALA A 565 3.26 -4.30 4.45
C ALA A 565 4.74 -4.60 4.80
N ASN A 566 5.61 -4.68 3.78
CA ASN A 566 7.04 -4.93 3.96
C ASN A 566 7.89 -4.24 2.88
N ARG A 567 8.33 -3.00 3.12
CA ARG A 567 9.16 -2.27 2.14
C ARG A 567 10.51 -2.93 1.81
N ALA A 568 10.99 -3.85 2.66
CA ALA A 568 12.19 -4.65 2.35
C ALA A 568 11.92 -5.73 1.29
N ASP A 569 10.64 -6.10 1.09
CA ASP A 569 10.20 -7.03 0.06
C ASP A 569 9.78 -6.29 -1.21
N PHE A 570 10.73 -6.16 -2.14
CA PHE A 570 10.56 -5.52 -3.45
C PHE A 570 10.17 -6.52 -4.55
N ARG A 571 9.97 -7.80 -4.23
CA ARG A 571 9.75 -8.86 -5.24
C ARG A 571 8.36 -8.78 -5.88
N ASN A 572 7.43 -8.14 -5.20
CA ASN A 572 6.03 -8.10 -5.58
C ASN A 572 5.65 -6.69 -6.02
N VAL A 573 4.81 -6.63 -7.05
CA VAL A 573 4.21 -5.41 -7.59
C VAL A 573 2.70 -5.54 -7.42
N TYR A 574 2.07 -4.53 -6.82
CA TYR A 574 0.65 -4.56 -6.48
C TYR A 574 -0.12 -3.58 -7.37
N PHE A 575 -1.25 -4.04 -7.90
CA PHE A 575 -2.20 -3.22 -8.65
C PHE A 575 -3.53 -3.19 -7.91
N ASN A 576 -4.05 -1.99 -7.65
CA ASN A 576 -5.45 -1.81 -7.28
C ASN A 576 -6.19 -1.26 -8.49
N LEU A 577 -7.04 -2.05 -9.13
CA LEU A 577 -7.77 -1.67 -10.34
C LEU A 577 -9.27 -1.65 -10.05
N SER A 578 -9.94 -0.63 -10.56
CA SER A 578 -11.39 -0.54 -10.58
C SER A 578 -11.86 -0.34 -12.02
N THR A 579 -12.91 -1.05 -12.42
CA THR A 579 -13.63 -0.77 -13.66
C THR A 579 -14.49 0.47 -13.47
N THR A 580 -14.54 1.32 -14.48
CA THR A 580 -15.49 2.44 -14.53
C THR A 580 -16.87 1.83 -14.76
N SER A 581 -17.71 1.74 -13.73
CA SER A 581 -19.12 1.31 -13.84
C SER A 581 -19.99 2.41 -14.43
#